data_AF-A0A535ZCH6-F1
#
_entry.id   AF-A0A535ZCH6-F1
#
_cell.length_a   1.000
_cell.length_b   1.000
_cell.length_c   1.000
_cell.angle_alpha   90.00
_cell.angle_beta   90.00
_cell.angle_gamma   90.00
#
_symmetry.space_group_name_H-M   'P 1'
#
loop_
_entity.id
_entity.type
_entity.pdbx_description
1 polymer ?
#
loop_
_entity_poly.entity_id
_entity_poly.type
_entity_poly.pdbx_seq_one_letter_code
_entity_poly.pdbx_strand_id
1 'polypeptide(L)'
;MGVRVAALVTIALLVVYHLMRAAAAACNGPVCEWYIPVSLLLPLLIVGGALVAGVRATTSARNDPAWRLILGACTAISVVGPIVGLMILRDSPDAFVVSSTILVLVAPAGALVYSFMRRPDAAVR
;
A
#
# COMPACT_ATOMS: atom_id res chain seq x y z
N MET A 1 -14.37 -9.80 -6.00
CA MET A 1 -14.06 -8.46 -6.56
C MET A 1 -13.45 -7.51 -5.52
N GLY A 2 -13.95 -7.47 -4.28
CA GLY A 2 -13.50 -6.50 -3.27
C GLY A 2 -12.00 -6.50 -2.89
N VAL A 3 -11.28 -7.61 -3.02
CA VAL A 3 -9.81 -7.67 -2.78
C VAL A 3 -9.04 -6.90 -3.86
N ARG A 4 -9.40 -7.12 -5.14
CA ARG A 4 -8.75 -6.48 -6.28
C ARG A 4 -9.00 -4.98 -6.29
N VAL A 5 -10.25 -4.57 -6.06
CA VAL A 5 -10.60 -3.15 -6.01
C VAL A 5 -9.83 -2.45 -4.90
N ALA A 6 -9.80 -3.02 -3.69
CA ALA A 6 -9.03 -2.46 -2.58
C ALA A 6 -7.54 -2.35 -2.93
N ALA A 7 -6.94 -3.40 -3.49
CA ALA A 7 -5.53 -3.38 -3.87
C ALA A 7 -5.23 -2.33 -4.97
N LEU A 8 -6.06 -2.25 -6.01
CA LEU A 8 -5.90 -1.28 -7.10
C LEU A 8 -6.07 0.16 -6.60
N VAL A 9 -7.04 0.41 -5.72
CA VAL A 9 -7.25 1.73 -5.11
C VAL A 9 -6.04 2.12 -4.26
N THR A 10 -5.49 1.22 -3.45
CA THR A 10 -4.28 1.50 -2.65
C THR A 10 -3.07 1.81 -3.54
N ILE A 11 -2.89 1.07 -4.64
CA ILE A 11 -1.81 1.35 -5.61
C ILE A 11 -2.04 2.70 -6.30
N ALA A 12 -3.28 3.01 -6.69
CA ALA A 12 -3.61 4.30 -7.28
C ALA A 12 -3.31 5.46 -6.31
N LEU A 13 -3.64 5.30 -5.02
CA LEU A 13 -3.32 6.28 -3.99
C LEU A 13 -1.80 6.47 -3.83
N LEU A 14 -1.00 5.39 -3.89
CA LEU A 14 0.46 5.49 -3.90
C LEU A 14 0.97 6.29 -5.10
N VAL A 15 0.44 6.05 -6.30
CA VAL A 15 0.81 6.84 -7.49
C VAL A 15 0.43 8.30 -7.32
N VAL A 16 -0.79 8.59 -6.87
CA VAL A 16 -1.24 9.97 -6.61
C VAL A 16 -0.36 10.65 -5.57
N TYR A 17 0.05 9.95 -4.51
CA TYR A 17 0.99 10.48 -3.51
C TYR A 17 2.31 10.94 -4.15
N HIS A 18 2.90 10.12 -5.02
CA HIS A 18 4.15 10.47 -5.68
C HIS A 18 3.98 11.62 -6.69
N LEU A 19 2.87 11.67 -7.42
CA LEU A 19 2.56 12.79 -8.32
C LEU A 19 2.40 14.10 -7.55
N MET A 20 1.67 14.08 -6.43
CA MET A 20 1.50 15.25 -5.56
C MET A 20 2.82 15.69 -4.94
N ARG A 21 3.66 14.74 -4.51
CA ARG A 21 4.99 15.05 -3.98
C ARG A 21 5.88 15.71 -5.03
N ALA A 22 5.85 15.22 -6.28
CA ALA A 22 6.59 15.81 -7.39
C ALA A 22 6.06 17.23 -7.73
N ALA A 23 4.74 17.41 -7.77
CA ALA A 23 4.12 18.70 -8.00
C ALA A 23 4.48 19.71 -6.89
N ALA A 24 4.45 19.29 -5.62
CA ALA A 24 4.85 20.13 -4.49
C ALA A 24 6.33 20.53 -4.55
N ALA A 25 7.23 19.62 -4.97
CA ALA A 25 8.65 19.93 -5.15
C ALA A 25 8.91 20.97 -6.25
N ALA A 26 8.02 21.08 -7.24
CA ALA A 26 8.11 22.05 -8.33
C ALA A 26 7.29 23.34 -8.08
N CYS A 27 6.51 23.42 -6.99
CA CYS A 27 5.59 24.52 -6.75
C CYS A 27 6.25 25.62 -5.91
N ASN A 28 6.08 26.87 -6.33
CA ASN A 28 6.49 28.07 -5.60
C ASN A 28 5.27 28.98 -5.36
N GLY A 29 5.20 29.60 -4.18
CA GLY A 29 4.13 30.55 -3.82
C GLY A 29 2.98 29.95 -3.00
N PRO A 30 1.92 30.74 -2.73
CA PRO A 30 0.87 30.41 -1.75
C PRO A 30 -0.01 29.21 -2.14
N VAL A 31 -0.01 28.82 -3.41
CA VAL A 31 -0.71 27.62 -3.90
C VAL A 31 -0.06 26.33 -3.35
N CYS A 32 1.20 26.40 -2.92
CA CYS A 32 1.93 25.29 -2.32
C CYS A 32 1.37 24.91 -0.93
N GLU A 33 0.72 25.84 -0.21
CA GLU A 33 0.16 25.59 1.12
C GLU A 33 -0.99 24.58 1.11
N TRP A 34 -1.71 24.47 -0.01
CA TRP A 34 -2.77 23.46 -0.19
C TRP A 34 -2.23 22.02 -0.22
N TYR A 35 -0.97 21.81 -0.61
CA TYR A 35 -0.38 20.47 -0.69
C TYR A 35 -0.04 19.88 0.68
N ILE A 36 0.16 20.73 1.69
CA ILE A 36 0.55 20.34 3.05
C ILE A 36 -0.50 19.43 3.72
N PRO A 37 -1.79 19.81 3.83
CA PRO A 37 -2.80 18.98 4.48
C PRO A 37 -3.08 17.68 3.71
N VAL A 38 -3.06 17.72 2.38
CA VAL A 38 -3.31 16.56 1.52
C VAL A 38 -2.17 15.54 1.62
N SER A 39 -0.92 16.02 1.70
CA SER A 39 0.26 15.17 1.83
C SER A 39 0.36 14.47 3.19
N LEU A 40 -0.30 14.98 4.22
CA LEU A 40 -0.43 14.34 5.53
C LEU A 40 -1.53 13.27 5.57
N LEU A 41 -2.64 13.51 4.87
CA LEU A 41 -3.76 12.58 4.81
C LEU A 41 -3.49 11.37 3.93
N LEU A 42 -2.83 11.56 2.77
CA LEU A 42 -2.59 10.47 1.81
C LEU A 42 -1.82 9.28 2.39
N PRO A 43 -0.70 9.46 3.12
CA PRO A 43 0.04 8.36 3.73
C PRO A 43 -0.84 7.52 4.67
N LEU A 44 -1.70 8.15 5.45
CA LEU A 44 -2.64 7.46 6.33
C LEU A 44 -3.67 6.65 5.54
N LEU A 45 -4.22 7.23 4.47
CA LEU A 45 -5.16 6.53 3.58
C LEU A 45 -4.50 5.36 2.87
N ILE A 46 -3.24 5.49 2.47
CA ILE A 46 -2.45 4.45 1.80
C ILE A 46 -2.21 3.28 2.75
N VAL A 47 -1.77 3.54 3.99
CA VAL A 47 -1.57 2.49 5.01
C VAL A 47 -2.90 1.84 5.37
N GLY A 48 -3.97 2.62 5.54
CA GLY A 48 -5.32 2.10 5.78
C GLY A 48 -5.83 1.22 4.62
N GLY A 49 -5.62 1.65 3.38
CA GLY A 49 -5.95 0.88 2.18
C GLY A 49 -5.17 -0.42 2.07
N ALA A 50 -3.88 -0.40 2.42
CA ALA A 50 -3.03 -1.60 2.44
C ALA A 50 -3.49 -2.59 3.52
N LEU A 51 -3.86 -2.10 4.71
CA LEU A 51 -4.44 -2.92 5.77
C LEU A 51 -5.76 -3.56 5.31
N VAL A 52 -6.68 -2.79 4.73
CA VAL A 52 -7.96 -3.32 4.23
C VAL A 52 -7.75 -4.36 3.13
N ALA A 53 -6.87 -4.09 2.16
CA ALA A 53 -6.54 -5.02 1.09
C ALA A 53 -5.93 -6.32 1.64
N GLY A 54 -4.95 -6.20 2.55
CA GLY A 54 -4.28 -7.33 3.19
C GLY A 54 -5.20 -8.18 4.04
N VAL A 55 -6.03 -7.57 4.90
CA VAL A 55 -7.03 -8.28 5.72
C VAL A 55 -8.06 -8.99 4.85
N ARG A 56 -8.58 -8.33 3.79
CA ARG A 56 -9.52 -8.98 2.87
C ARG A 56 -8.88 -10.15 2.11
N ALA A 57 -7.63 -10.01 1.68
CA ALA A 57 -6.92 -11.11 1.03
C ALA A 57 -6.72 -12.29 2.01
N THR A 58 -6.24 -12.00 3.22
CA THR A 58 -5.96 -13.01 4.27
C THR A 58 -7.23 -13.76 4.69
N THR A 59 -8.34 -13.05 4.92
CA THR A 59 -9.64 -13.66 5.24
C THR A 59 -10.18 -14.50 4.09
N SER A 60 -9.97 -14.08 2.84
CA SER A 60 -10.35 -14.89 1.67
C SER A 60 -9.51 -16.16 1.52
N ALA A 61 -8.28 -16.17 2.03
CA ALA A 61 -7.37 -17.32 2.07
C ALA A 61 -7.57 -18.24 3.28
N ARG A 62 -8.68 -18.12 4.03
CA ARG A 62 -8.90 -18.91 5.26
C ARG A 62 -8.76 -20.43 5.12
N ASN A 63 -9.03 -20.97 3.92
CA ASN A 63 -8.97 -22.41 3.62
C ASN A 63 -7.61 -22.85 3.06
N ASP A 64 -6.66 -21.94 2.88
CA ASP A 64 -5.32 -22.22 2.37
C ASP A 64 -4.29 -21.66 3.37
N PRO A 65 -3.74 -22.50 4.27
CA PRO A 65 -2.92 -22.03 5.37
C PRO A 65 -1.61 -21.39 4.90
N ALA A 66 -1.04 -21.86 3.78
CA ALA A 66 0.18 -21.30 3.21
C ALA A 66 -0.07 -19.87 2.72
N TRP A 67 -1.14 -19.67 1.93
CA TRP A 67 -1.52 -18.34 1.45
C TRP A 67 -1.94 -17.40 2.58
N ARG A 68 -2.63 -17.92 3.60
CA ARG A 68 -3.01 -17.12 4.78
C ARG A 68 -1.78 -16.58 5.51
N LEU A 69 -0.73 -17.40 5.65
CA LEU A 69 0.50 -17.02 6.34
C LEU A 69 1.29 -15.99 5.52
N ILE A 70 1.44 -16.21 4.21
CA ILE A 70 2.09 -15.27 3.29
C ILE A 70 1.38 -13.91 3.30
N LEU A 71 0.06 -13.89 3.09
CA LEU A 71 -0.72 -12.65 3.05
C LEU A 71 -0.75 -11.93 4.41
N GLY A 72 -0.77 -12.70 5.51
CA GLY A 72 -0.63 -12.17 6.86
C GLY A 72 0.71 -11.46 7.05
N ALA A 73 1.82 -12.10 6.64
CA ALA A 73 3.15 -11.51 6.69
C ALA A 73 3.24 -10.24 5.81
N CYS A 74 2.73 -10.29 4.58
CA CYS A 74 2.67 -9.12 3.69
C CYS A 74 1.91 -7.95 4.33
N THR A 75 0.78 -8.23 5.00
CA THR A 75 -0.03 -7.23 5.70
C THR A 75 0.75 -6.63 6.88
N ALA A 76 1.39 -7.47 7.69
CA ALA A 76 2.20 -7.02 8.81
C ALA A 76 3.37 -6.13 8.35
N ILE A 77 4.11 -6.56 7.32
CA ILE A 77 5.21 -5.78 6.72
C ILE A 77 4.70 -4.43 6.20
N SER A 78 3.53 -4.39 5.55
CA SER A 78 3.00 -3.15 4.97
C SER A 78 2.55 -2.13 6.01
N VAL A 79 2.14 -2.57 7.19
CA VAL A 79 1.61 -1.70 8.25
C VAL A 79 2.68 -1.34 9.28
N VAL A 80 3.46 -2.33 9.72
CA VAL A 80 4.51 -2.16 10.74
C VAL A 80 5.81 -1.66 10.11
N GLY A 81 6.09 -2.06 8.87
CA GLY A 81 7.31 -1.67 8.16
C GLY A 81 7.53 -0.16 8.10
N PRO A 82 6.55 0.67 7.70
CA PRO A 82 6.70 2.12 7.70
C PRO A 82 7.00 2.71 9.08
N ILE A 83 6.46 2.12 10.17
CA ILE A 83 6.73 2.58 11.54
C ILE A 83 8.21 2.32 11.89
N VAL A 84 8.70 1.11 11.61
CA VAL A 84 10.09 0.74 11.84
C VAL A 84 11.03 1.54 10.94
N GLY A 85 10.66 1.71 9.67
CA GLY A 85 11.37 2.52 8.69
C GLY A 85 11.51 3.97 9.17
N LEU A 86 10.48 4.54 9.79
CA LEU A 86 10.52 5.91 10.32
C LEU A 86 11.50 6.02 11.49
N MET A 87 11.63 4.98 12.32
CA MET A 87 12.61 4.98 13.42
C MET A 87 14.05 4.91 12.91
N ILE A 88 14.29 4.18 11.82
CA ILE A 88 15.64 3.93 11.27
C ILE A 88 16.08 5.05 10.32
N LEU A 89 15.18 5.53 9.46
CA LEU A 89 15.46 6.46 8.36
C LEU A 89 14.97 7.88 8.65
N ARG A 90 14.73 8.21 9.92
CA ARG A 90 14.23 9.53 10.35
C ARG A 90 15.05 10.69 9.79
N ASP A 91 16.36 10.51 9.74
CA ASP A 91 17.32 11.54 9.31
C ASP A 91 17.48 11.61 7.78
N SER A 92 16.87 10.68 7.04
CA SER A 92 16.95 10.58 5.58
C SER A 92 15.55 10.52 4.96
N PRO A 93 14.83 11.66 4.88
CA PRO A 93 13.42 11.69 4.49
C PRO A 93 13.15 11.10 3.10
N ASP A 94 14.09 11.25 2.16
CA ASP A 94 13.95 10.65 0.83
C ASP A 94 14.06 9.12 0.84
N ALA A 95 15.02 8.58 1.59
CA ALA A 95 15.18 7.15 1.76
C ALA A 95 13.99 6.54 2.53
N PHE A 96 13.48 7.25 3.53
CA PHE A 96 12.27 6.86 4.26
C PHE A 96 11.05 6.74 3.36
N VAL A 97 10.82 7.71 2.47
CA VAL A 97 9.64 7.66 1.59
C VAL A 97 9.75 6.53 0.58
N VAL A 98 10.92 6.32 -0.04
CA VAL A 98 11.10 5.22 -0.99
C VAL A 98 10.90 3.86 -0.32
N SER A 99 11.54 3.65 0.83
CA SER A 99 11.42 2.39 1.58
C SER A 99 9.98 2.15 2.08
N SER A 100 9.31 3.18 2.60
CA SER A 100 7.93 3.08 3.06
C SER A 100 6.97 2.77 1.91
N THR A 101 7.15 3.38 0.75
CA THR A 101 6.37 3.04 -0.46
C THR A 101 6.52 1.57 -0.81
N ILE A 102 7.76 1.06 -0.83
CA ILE A 102 8.04 -0.36 -1.12
C ILE A 102 7.34 -1.26 -0.09
N LEU A 103 7.49 -0.94 1.21
CA LEU A 103 6.90 -1.72 2.30
C LEU A 103 5.38 -1.75 2.20
N VAL A 104 4.72 -0.61 1.98
CA VAL A 104 3.26 -0.55 1.87
C VAL A 104 2.75 -1.25 0.62
N LEU A 105 3.51 -1.27 -0.47
CA LEU A 105 3.14 -1.93 -1.72
C LEU A 105 3.04 -3.46 -1.58
N VAL A 106 3.72 -4.05 -0.60
CA VAL A 106 3.78 -5.51 -0.40
C VAL A 106 2.38 -6.13 -0.23
N ALA A 107 1.51 -5.56 0.61
CA ALA A 107 0.16 -6.07 0.86
C ALA A 107 -0.76 -6.00 -0.37
N PRO A 108 -0.98 -4.84 -1.03
CA PRO A 108 -1.82 -4.78 -2.22
C PRO A 108 -1.23 -5.59 -3.39
N ALA A 109 0.09 -5.64 -3.57
CA ALA A 109 0.71 -6.49 -4.58
C ALA A 109 0.47 -7.98 -4.29
N GLY A 110 0.72 -8.43 -3.06
CA GLY A 110 0.43 -9.80 -2.62
C GLY A 110 -1.05 -10.17 -2.77
N ALA A 111 -1.95 -9.24 -2.44
CA ALA A 111 -3.39 -9.41 -2.61
C ALA A 111 -3.79 -9.55 -4.09
N LEU A 112 -3.18 -8.79 -5.01
CA LEU A 112 -3.40 -8.93 -6.44
C LEU A 112 -2.92 -10.28 -6.94
N VAL A 113 -1.67 -10.63 -6.63
CA VAL A 113 -1.01 -11.88 -7.00
C VAL A 113 -1.86 -13.08 -6.56
N TYR A 114 -2.29 -13.11 -5.29
CA TYR A 114 -3.21 -14.11 -4.77
C TYR A 114 -4.53 -14.16 -5.57
N SER A 115 -5.12 -12.99 -5.82
CA SER A 115 -6.41 -12.91 -6.52
C SER A 115 -6.33 -13.41 -7.97
N PHE A 116 -5.18 -13.27 -8.63
CA PHE A 116 -4.95 -13.76 -9.99
C PHE A 116 -4.64 -15.25 -10.00
N MET A 117 -3.81 -15.73 -9.07
CA MET A 117 -3.47 -17.15 -8.96
C MET A 117 -4.62 -18.04 -8.51
N ARG A 118 -5.64 -17.50 -7.84
CA ARG A 118 -6.86 -18.25 -7.50
C ARG A 118 -7.90 -18.29 -8.62
N ARG A 119 -7.74 -17.50 -9.68
CA ARG A 119 -8.66 -17.47 -10.84
C ARG A 119 -8.37 -18.43 -12.02
N PRO A 120 -7.22 -19.13 -12.16
CA PRO A 120 -7.02 -20.04 -13.29
C PRO A 120 -8.00 -21.22 -13.27
N ASP A 121 -8.47 -21.63 -12.10
CA ASP A 121 -9.24 -22.88 -11.94
C ASP A 121 -10.76 -22.75 -12.18
N ALA A 122 -11.26 -21.55 -12.47
CA ALA A 122 -12.69 -21.30 -12.71
C ALA A 122 -13.09 -21.21 -14.20
N ALA A 123 -12.12 -21.23 -15.11
CA ALA A 123 -12.37 -21.14 -16.56
C ALA A 123 -12.36 -22.51 -17.27
N VAL A 124 -12.11 -23.60 -16.53
CA VAL A 124 -12.10 -24.98 -17.05
C VAL A 124 -12.98 -25.86 -16.16
N ARG A 125 -14.28 -25.54 -16.07
CA ARG A 125 -15.34 -26.48 -15.68
C ARG A 125 -16.64 -26.11 -16.35
#